data_AF-A0A3Q8X3N9-F1
#
_entry.id   AF-A0A3Q8X3N9-F1
#
_cell.length_a   1.000
_cell.length_b   1.000
_cell.length_c   1.000
_cell.angle_alpha   90.00
_cell.angle_beta   90.00
_cell.angle_gamma   90.00
#
_symmetry.space_group_name_H-M   'P 1'
#
loop_
_entity.id
_entity.type
_entity.pdbx_description
1 polymer ?
#
loop_
_entity_poly.entity_id
_entity_poly.type
_entity_poly.pdbx_seq_one_letter_code
_entity_poly.pdbx_strand_id
1 'polypeptide(L)' 'MKNRLSEYVTFNLLLFMFWIFLIARDGYLSPYEGAALFDIALICLLDSRIKRFLLGTNTSDKER' A
#
# COMPACT_ATOMS: atom_id res chain seq x y z
N MET A 1 4.88 14.04 14.08
CA MET A 1 4.94 12.56 14.01
C MET A 1 3.98 11.94 12.99
N LYS A 2 2.77 12.48 12.77
CA LYS A 2 1.81 11.95 11.76
C LYS A 2 2.38 11.89 10.32
N ASN A 3 3.16 12.88 9.89
CA ASN A 3 3.72 12.91 8.53
C ASN A 3 4.76 11.80 8.28
N ARG A 4 5.63 11.51 9.26
CA ARG A 4 6.67 10.47 9.14
C ARG A 4 6.09 9.07 9.00
N LEU A 5 5.00 8.77 9.70
CA LEU A 5 4.34 7.46 9.60
C LEU A 5 3.64 7.28 8.25
N SER A 6 3.01 8.34 7.73
CA SER A 6 2.42 8.34 6.39
C SER A 6 3.46 8.18 5.29
N GLU A 7 4.62 8.83 5.42
CA GLU A 7 5.77 8.65 4.53
C GLU A 7 6.29 7.21 4.57
N TYR A 8 6.39 6.61 5.77
CA TYR A 8 6.80 5.21 5.93
C TYR A 8 5.84 4.23 5.23
N VAL A 9 4.52 4.39 5.40
CA VAL A 9 3.53 3.55 4.70
C VAL A 9 3.62 3.74 3.18
N THR A 10 3.80 4.99 2.74
CA THR A 10 3.98 5.30 1.31
C THR A 10 5.22 4.62 0.74
N PHE A 11 6.35 4.67 1.44
CA PHE A 11 7.59 4.00 1.02
C PHE A 11 7.44 2.47 0.97
N ASN A 12 6.78 1.86 1.95
CA ASN A 12 6.54 0.42 1.94
C ASN A 12 5.66 -0.02 0.77
N LEU A 13 4.62 0.74 0.43
CA LEU A 13 3.76 0.45 -0.73
C LEU A 13 4.54 0.56 -2.05
N LEU A 14 5.42 1.56 -2.18
CA LEU A 14 6.30 1.68 -3.35
C LEU A 14 7.27 0.50 -3.46
N LEU A 15 7.87 0.09 -2.33
CA LEU A 15 8.76 -1.07 -2.28
C LEU A 15 8.00 -2.36 -2.65
N PHE A 16 6.78 -2.52 -2.16
CA PHE A 16 5.91 -3.65 -2.49
C PHE A 16 5.59 -3.70 -4.00
N MET A 17 5.25 -2.56 -4.61
CA MET A 17 5.04 -2.47 -6.06
C MET A 17 6.27 -2.87 -6.87
N PHE A 18 7.46 -2.46 -6.42
CA PHE A 18 8.73 -2.87 -7.03
C PHE A 18 8.97 -4.39 -6.88
N TRP A 19 8.67 -4.95 -5.71
CA TRP A 19 8.77 -6.39 -5.46
C TRP A 19 7.84 -7.21 -6.35
N ILE A 20 6.59 -6.77 -6.53
CA ILE A 20 5.64 -7.43 -7.43
C ILE A 20 6.21 -7.52 -8.85
N PHE A 21 6.83 -6.45 -9.34
CA PHE A 21 7.47 -6.44 -10.66
C PHE A 21 8.61 -7.47 -10.75
N LEU A 22 9.45 -7.60 -9.72
CA LEU A 22 10.53 -8.59 -9.70
C LEU A 22 9.99 -10.03 -9.67
N ILE A 23 9.01 -10.32 -8.81
CA ILE A 23 8.43 -11.66 -8.67
C ILE A 23 7.69 -12.08 -9.95
N ALA A 24 6.96 -11.16 -10.58
CA ALA A 24 6.29 -11.40 -11.85
C ALA A 24 7.30 -11.63 -12.99
N ARG A 25 8.41 -10.89 -13.00
CA ARG A 25 9.50 -11.10 -13.97
C ARG A 25 10.13 -12.49 -13.84
N ASP A 26 10.32 -12.96 -12.62
CA ASP A 26 10.90 -14.27 -12.34
C ASP A 26 9.90 -15.43 -12.58
N GLY A 27 8.66 -15.13 -12.97
CA GLY A 27 7.65 -16.11 -13.35
C GLY A 27 6.95 -16.79 -12.16
N TYR A 28 7.20 -16.33 -10.93
CA TYR A 28 6.51 -16.84 -9.74
C TYR A 28 5.06 -16.36 -9.63
N LEU A 29 4.73 -15.27 -10.33
CA LEU A 29 3.38 -14.73 -10.46
C LEU A 29 2.99 -14.66 -11.92
N SER A 30 1.74 -14.96 -12.25
CA SER A 30 1.22 -14.65 -13.57
C SER A 30 1.17 -13.13 -13.79
N PRO A 31 1.28 -12.64 -15.05
CA PRO A 31 1.18 -11.21 -15.33
C PRO A 31 -0.11 -10.57 -14.80
N TYR A 32 -1.22 -11.32 -14.81
CA TYR A 32 -2.52 -10.86 -14.31
C TYR A 32 -2.54 -10.70 -12.79
N GLU A 33 -2.00 -11.66 -12.05
CA GLU A 33 -1.89 -11.56 -10.59
C GLU A 33 -0.95 -10.41 -10.20
N GLY A 34 0.15 -10.22 -10.95
CA GLY A 34 1.09 -9.12 -10.71
C GLY A 34 0.43 -7.76 -10.94
N ALA A 35 -0.31 -7.60 -12.03
CA ALA A 35 -1.07 -6.39 -12.31
C ALA A 35 -2.13 -6.11 -11.23
N ALA A 36 -2.88 -7.13 -10.81
CA ALA A 36 -3.89 -6.97 -9.77
C ALA A 36 -3.29 -6.52 -8.42
N LEU A 37 -2.18 -7.10 -7.99
CA LEU A 37 -1.49 -6.69 -6.76
C LEU A 37 -0.90 -5.28 -6.87
N PHE A 38 -0.39 -4.91 -8.04
CA PHE A 38 0.11 -3.57 -8.31
C PHE A 38 -1.00 -2.53 -8.23
N ASP A 39 -2.16 -2.82 -8.84
CA ASP A 39 -3.33 -1.94 -8.81
C ASP A 39 -3.86 -1.74 -7.40
N ILE A 40 -3.91 -2.80 -6.58
CA ILE A 40 -4.28 -2.71 -5.16
C ILE A 40 -3.31 -1.78 -4.40
N ALA A 41 -2.01 -1.95 -4.61
CA ALA A 41 -1.00 -1.11 -3.97
C ALA A 41 -1.10 0.35 -4.40
N LEU A 42 -1.38 0.60 -5.68
CA LEU A 42 -1.59 1.93 -6.24
C LEU A 42 -2.84 2.59 -5.65
N ILE A 43 -3.95 1.86 -5.52
CA ILE A 43 -5.18 2.35 -4.86
C ILE A 43 -4.88 2.73 -3.41
N CYS A 44 -4.12 1.92 -2.67
CA CYS A 44 -3.71 2.23 -1.30
C CYS A 44 -2.84 3.49 -1.20
N LEU A 45 -2.02 3.78 -2.22
CA LEU A 45 -1.22 4.99 -2.29
C LEU A 45 -2.05 6.25 -2.53
N LEU A 46 -3.04 6.15 -3.43
CA LEU A 46 -3.88 7.27 -3.89
C LEU A 46 -5.03 7.59 -2.92
N ASP A 47 -5.67 6.59 -2.28
CA ASP A 47 -6.79 6.84 -1.37
C ASP A 47 -6.29 7.11 0.07
N SER A 48 -6.37 8.38 0.47
CA SER A 48 -6.05 8.84 1.82
C SER A 48 -6.86 8.19 2.93
N ARG A 49 -8.07 7.68 2.66
CA ARG A 49 -8.89 6.94 3.64
C ARG A 49 -8.33 5.54 3.87
N ILE A 50 -7.89 4.87 2.82
CA ILE A 50 -7.23 3.56 2.92
C ILE A 50 -5.89 3.72 3.61
N LYS A 51 -5.12 4.77 3.27
CA LYS A 51 -3.89 5.10 3.98
C LYS A 51 -4.14 5.37 5.47
N ARG A 52 -5.19 6.12 5.83
CA ARG A 52 -5.60 6.33 7.25
C ARG A 52 -6.05 5.05 7.96
N PHE A 53 -6.69 4.13 7.24
CA PHE A 53 -7.03 2.80 7.74
C PHE A 53 -5.77 1.96 8.01
N LEU A 54 -4.82 1.93 7.07
CA LEU A 54 -3.52 1.26 7.23
C LEU A 54 -2.70 1.87 8.39
N LEU A 55 -2.84 3.17 8.63
CA LEU A 55 -2.21 3.85 9.76
C LEU A 55 -2.91 3.58 11.11
N GLY A 56 -4.03 2.85 11.13
CA GLY A 56 -4.80 2.58 12.35
C GLY A 56 -5.45 3.84 12.94
N THR A 57 -5.62 4.90 12.16
CA THR A 57 -6.08 6.22 12.65
C THR A 57 -7.58 6.45 12.58
N ASN A 58 -8.37 5.50 12.06
CA ASN A 58 -9.82 5.62 11.93
C ASN A 58 -10.61 5.34 13.23
N THR A 59 -9.94 4.95 14.32
CA THR A 59 -10.58 4.49 15.57
C THR A 59 -10.66 5.55 16.67
N SER A 60 -10.12 6.76 16.49
CA SER A 60 -9.96 7.70 17.62
C SER A 60 -11.06 8.76 17.82
N ASP A 61 -12.05 8.87 16.94
CA ASP A 61 -13.05 9.95 17.00
C ASP A 61 -14.39 9.55 17.63
N LYS A 62 -14.49 8.38 18.27
CA LYS A 62 -15.72 7.92 18.95
C LYS A 62 -15.62 7.78 20.48
N GLU A 63 -14.52 8.18 21.10
CA GLU A 63 -14.35 8.14 22.57
C GLU A 63 -14.06 9.52 23.20
N ARG A 64 -14.62 10.60 22.65
CA ARG A 64 -14.67 11.90 23.33
C ARG A 64 -16.07 12.49 23.35
#